data_AF-A0A7Y5GAU6-F1
#
_entry.id   AF-A0A7Y5GAU6-F1
#
_cell.length_a   1.000
_cell.length_b   1.000
_cell.length_c   1.000
_cell.angle_alpha   90.00
_cell.angle_beta   90.00
_cell.angle_gamma   90.00
#
_symmetry.space_group_name_H-M   'P 1'
#
loop_
_entity.id
_entity.type
_entity.pdbx_description
1 polymer ?
#
loop_
_entity_poly.entity_id
_entity_poly.type
_entity_poly.pdbx_seq_one_letter_code
_entity_poly.pdbx_strand_id
1 'polypeptide(L)'
;MKVRYFLRFILLVILLNVIRYVVGMPLEMLFIFDGLMGTMADNASYFNANFTTLDWITSYCYNFMMWLTCVWIFDRMHPAFTGSWMAKSLKIFSMTWLFFVSVSAIYMNHYSHSKMFYLYNIGDSLIVFTLVAIANGFLYPKLMLKNKISTYFIIV
;
A
#
# COMPACT_ATOMS: atom_id res chain seq x y z
N MET A 1 9.03 -22.48 1.24
CA MET A 1 7.87 -21.85 1.92
C MET A 1 6.73 -22.86 1.95
N LYS A 2 6.13 -23.18 3.12
CA LYS A 2 5.02 -24.15 3.17
C LYS A 2 3.80 -23.57 2.42
N VAL A 3 3.12 -24.35 1.57
CA VAL A 3 1.96 -23.91 0.75
C VAL A 3 0.93 -23.12 1.57
N ARG A 4 0.62 -23.59 2.80
CA ARG A 4 -0.28 -22.92 3.74
C ARG A 4 0.15 -21.49 4.11
N TYR A 5 1.45 -21.25 4.25
CA TYR A 5 1.98 -19.92 4.54
C TYR A 5 1.75 -18.99 3.36
N PHE A 6 2.08 -19.47 2.15
CA PHE A 6 1.87 -18.71 0.92
C PHE A 6 0.40 -18.32 0.75
N LEU A 7 -0.54 -19.25 0.92
CA LEU A 7 -1.96 -18.96 0.82
C LEU A 7 -2.43 -17.92 1.84
N ARG A 8 -1.95 -17.98 3.09
CA ARG A 8 -2.26 -16.97 4.12
C ARG A 8 -1.67 -15.61 3.77
N PHE A 9 -0.48 -15.59 3.19
CA PHE A 9 0.19 -14.38 2.76
C PHE A 9 -0.58 -13.70 1.61
N ILE A 10 -0.97 -14.47 0.60
CA ILE A 10 -1.82 -13.98 -0.50
C ILE A 10 -3.17 -13.48 0.03
N LEU A 11 -3.81 -14.24 0.93
CA LEU A 11 -5.06 -13.82 1.56
C LEU A 11 -4.90 -12.50 2.30
N LEU A 12 -3.83 -12.32 3.07
CA LEU A 12 -3.54 -11.06 3.76
C LEU A 12 -3.47 -9.89 2.75
N VAL A 13 -2.74 -10.06 1.65
CA VAL A 13 -2.61 -9.01 0.62
C VAL A 13 -3.95 -8.68 -0.02
N ILE A 14 -4.78 -9.70 -0.29
CA ILE A 14 -6.15 -9.50 -0.81
C ILE A 14 -6.98 -8.69 0.19
N LEU A 15 -6.97 -9.06 1.48
CA LEU A 15 -7.73 -8.35 2.52
C LEU A 15 -7.27 -6.90 2.67
N LEU A 16 -5.96 -6.64 2.58
CA LEU A 16 -5.43 -5.27 2.63
C LEU A 16 -5.86 -4.46 1.41
N ASN A 17 -5.89 -5.05 0.22
CA ASN A 17 -6.44 -4.40 -0.98
C ASN A 17 -7.93 -4.08 -0.82
N VAL A 18 -8.72 -5.03 -0.30
CA VAL A 18 -10.14 -4.80 -0.01
C VAL A 18 -10.32 -3.64 0.97
N ILE A 19 -9.54 -3.58 2.05
CA ILE A 19 -9.60 -2.46 3.01
C ILE A 19 -9.23 -1.14 2.35
N ARG A 20 -8.20 -1.11 1.50
CA ARG A 20 -7.88 0.09 0.71
C ARG A 20 -9.09 0.54 -0.11
N TYR A 21 -9.72 -0.35 -0.87
CA TYR A 21 -10.83 0.07 -1.73
C TYR A 21 -12.09 0.44 -0.95
N VAL A 22 -12.40 -0.27 0.14
CA VAL A 22 -13.62 -0.02 0.92
C VAL A 22 -13.49 1.20 1.83
N VAL A 23 -12.31 1.43 2.43
CA VAL A 23 -12.08 2.51 3.40
C VAL A 23 -11.24 3.64 2.80
N GLY A 24 -10.23 3.31 2.00
CA GLY A 24 -9.37 4.30 1.34
C GLY A 24 -10.11 5.06 0.25
N MET A 25 -10.86 4.41 -0.65
CA MET A 25 -11.55 5.10 -1.75
C MET A 25 -12.50 6.22 -1.25
N PRO A 26 -13.32 6.05 -0.20
CA PRO A 26 -14.10 7.16 0.36
C PRO A 26 -13.23 8.31 0.90
N LEU A 27 -12.08 8.01 1.53
CA LEU A 27 -11.15 9.04 2.01
C LEU A 27 -10.49 9.78 0.84
N GLU A 28 -10.06 9.04 -0.19
CA GLU A 28 -9.49 9.60 -1.42
C GLU A 28 -10.50 10.52 -2.11
N MET A 29 -11.78 10.13 -2.20
CA MET A 29 -12.86 10.96 -2.75
C MET A 29 -13.00 12.31 -2.03
N LEU A 30 -12.88 12.32 -0.70
CA LEU A 30 -13.05 13.54 0.10
C LEU A 30 -11.87 14.50 0.01
N PHE A 31 -10.65 13.99 -0.15
CA PHE A 31 -9.44 14.79 0.03
C PHE A 31 -8.56 14.93 -1.23
N ILE A 32 -8.67 14.01 -2.19
CA ILE A 32 -7.71 13.89 -3.29
C ILE A 32 -8.40 13.88 -4.66
N PHE A 33 -9.49 13.13 -4.81
CA PHE A 33 -9.98 12.70 -6.11
C PHE A 33 -10.41 13.87 -7.00
N ASP A 34 -11.12 14.86 -6.45
CA ASP A 34 -11.54 16.05 -7.21
C ASP A 34 -10.33 16.80 -7.79
N GLY A 35 -9.30 17.03 -6.97
CA GLY A 35 -8.08 17.73 -7.40
C GLY A 35 -7.23 16.93 -8.38
N LEU A 36 -7.11 15.61 -8.16
CA LEU A 36 -6.37 14.70 -9.02
C LEU A 36 -7.05 14.59 -10.39
N MET A 37 -8.36 14.34 -10.43
CA MET A 37 -9.13 14.20 -11.66
C MET A 37 -9.22 15.52 -12.43
N GLY A 38 -9.36 16.66 -11.73
CA GLY A 38 -9.28 17.99 -12.35
C GLY A 38 -7.92 18.22 -13.02
N THR A 39 -6.83 17.91 -12.31
CA THR A 39 -5.47 18.03 -12.88
C THR A 39 -5.29 17.13 -14.11
N MET A 40 -5.82 15.91 -14.08
CA MET A 40 -5.75 14.99 -15.23
C MET A 40 -6.58 15.49 -16.41
N ALA A 41 -7.79 16.00 -16.17
CA ALA A 41 -8.67 16.54 -17.19
C ALA A 41 -8.06 17.77 -17.88
N ASP A 42 -7.45 18.67 -17.11
CA ASP A 42 -6.77 19.87 -17.62
C ASP A 42 -5.51 19.54 -18.46
N ASN A 43 -5.01 18.30 -18.33
CA ASN A 43 -3.77 17.83 -18.95
C ASN A 43 -3.99 16.56 -19.79
N ALA A 44 -5.14 16.46 -20.46
CA ALA A 44 -5.56 15.29 -21.23
C ALA A 44 -4.59 14.86 -22.36
N SER A 45 -3.66 15.72 -22.78
CA SER A 45 -2.60 15.35 -23.72
C SER A 45 -1.61 14.32 -23.16
N TYR A 46 -1.52 14.20 -21.84
CA TYR A 46 -0.62 13.27 -21.14
C TYR A 46 -1.35 12.09 -20.50
N PHE A 47 -2.60 12.29 -20.10
CA PHE A 47 -3.39 11.29 -19.39
C PHE A 47 -4.42 10.68 -20.34
N ASN A 48 -4.36 9.36 -20.52
CA ASN A 48 -5.40 8.66 -21.26
C ASN A 48 -6.71 8.68 -20.46
N ALA A 49 -7.65 9.54 -20.90
CA ALA A 49 -8.98 9.64 -20.29
C ALA A 49 -9.92 8.48 -20.68
N ASN A 50 -9.55 7.67 -21.68
CA ASN A 50 -10.35 6.55 -22.19
C ASN A 50 -9.79 5.23 -21.67
N PHE A 51 -10.16 4.86 -20.45
CA PHE A 51 -9.78 3.60 -19.83
C PHE A 51 -10.54 2.42 -20.45
N THR A 52 -9.82 1.43 -20.96
CA THR A 52 -10.37 0.16 -21.42
C THR A 52 -10.45 -0.86 -20.28
N THR A 53 -11.18 -1.96 -20.47
CA THR A 53 -11.22 -3.08 -19.52
C THR A 53 -9.83 -3.64 -19.22
N LEU A 54 -8.93 -3.67 -20.21
CA LEU A 54 -7.55 -4.15 -20.02
C LEU A 54 -6.75 -3.20 -19.14
N ASP A 55 -6.96 -1.89 -19.24
CA ASP A 55 -6.30 -0.90 -18.39
C ASP A 55 -6.74 -1.06 -16.92
N TRP A 56 -8.02 -1.35 -16.69
CA TRP A 56 -8.52 -1.68 -15.35
C TRP A 56 -7.85 -2.92 -14.78
N ILE A 57 -7.81 -4.02 -15.53
CA ILE A 57 -7.17 -5.27 -15.09
C ILE A 57 -5.69 -5.01 -14.77
N THR A 58 -4.99 -4.28 -15.64
CA THR A 58 -3.57 -3.94 -15.47
C THR A 58 -3.37 -3.10 -14.22
N SER A 59 -4.23 -2.12 -13.97
CA SER A 59 -4.21 -1.28 -12.77
C SER A 59 -4.44 -2.11 -11.49
N TYR A 60 -5.41 -3.03 -11.48
CA TYR A 60 -5.64 -3.92 -10.34
C TYR A 60 -4.46 -4.86 -10.09
N CYS A 61 -3.89 -5.45 -11.15
CA CYS A 61 -2.70 -6.30 -11.03
C CYS A 61 -1.49 -5.53 -10.50
N TYR A 62 -1.24 -4.33 -11.01
CA TYR A 62 -0.16 -3.46 -10.54
C TYR A 62 -0.31 -3.13 -9.06
N ASN A 63 -1.51 -2.71 -8.64
CA ASN A 63 -1.81 -2.43 -7.23
C ASN A 63 -1.62 -3.66 -6.35
N PHE A 64 -2.10 -4.83 -6.78
CA PHE A 64 -1.90 -6.08 -6.07
C PHE A 64 -0.40 -6.38 -5.87
N MET A 65 0.41 -6.25 -6.93
CA MET A 65 1.85 -6.52 -6.88
C MET A 65 2.61 -5.53 -5.97
N MET A 66 2.21 -4.25 -5.99
CA MET A 66 2.77 -3.23 -5.10
C MET A 66 2.51 -3.58 -3.62
N TRP A 67 1.26 -3.94 -3.27
CA TRP A 67 0.94 -4.33 -1.89
C TRP A 67 1.55 -5.66 -1.50
N LEU A 68 1.61 -6.63 -2.41
CA LEU A 68 2.34 -7.88 -2.23
C LEU A 68 3.79 -7.60 -1.83
N THR A 69 4.43 -6.65 -2.52
CA THR A 69 5.81 -6.23 -2.26
C THR A 69 5.94 -5.55 -0.90
N CYS A 70 5.05 -4.62 -0.56
CA CYS A 70 5.08 -3.94 0.74
C CYS A 70 4.92 -4.91 1.91
N VAL A 71 3.98 -5.85 1.81
CA VAL A 71 3.76 -6.88 2.84
C VAL A 71 4.93 -7.86 2.90
N TRP A 72 5.59 -8.13 1.76
CA TRP A 72 6.78 -8.98 1.73
C TRP A 72 7.98 -8.32 2.42
N ILE A 73 8.20 -7.03 2.17
CA ILE A 73 9.18 -6.22 2.90
C ILE A 73 8.87 -6.26 4.40
N PHE A 74 7.60 -6.09 4.78
CA PHE A 74 7.18 -6.19 6.17
C PHE A 74 7.50 -7.56 6.81
N ASP A 75 7.15 -8.67 6.15
CA ASP A 75 7.44 -10.03 6.63
C ASP A 75 8.94 -10.22 6.89
N ARG A 76 9.80 -9.70 6.00
CA ARG A 76 11.26 -9.83 6.15
C ARG A 76 11.84 -8.90 7.21
N MET A 77 11.34 -7.67 7.31
CA MET A 77 11.97 -6.63 8.13
C MET A 77 11.39 -6.53 9.54
N HIS A 78 10.15 -6.96 9.79
CA HIS A 78 9.53 -6.83 11.11
C HIS A 78 10.35 -7.40 12.29
N PRO A 79 11.21 -8.45 12.15
CA PRO A 79 11.99 -8.96 13.27
C PRO A 79 13.04 -7.97 13.76
N ALA A 80 13.54 -7.09 12.88
CA ALA A 80 14.56 -6.09 13.20
C ALA A 80 13.99 -4.89 13.97
N PHE A 81 12.65 -4.73 14.01
CA PHE A 81 12.01 -3.61 14.70
C PHE A 81 11.42 -4.05 16.04
N THR A 82 11.54 -3.18 17.04
CA THR A 82 10.93 -3.33 18.38
C THR A 82 9.56 -2.64 18.46
N GLY A 83 8.74 -3.08 19.41
CA GLY A 83 7.40 -2.54 19.68
C GLY A 83 6.25 -3.45 19.24
N SER A 84 5.03 -2.93 19.34
CA SER A 84 3.81 -3.64 18.93
C SER A 84 3.78 -3.93 17.41
N TRP A 85 2.97 -4.90 16.98
CA TRP A 85 2.78 -5.21 15.55
C TRP A 85 2.33 -3.97 14.76
N MET A 86 1.50 -3.13 15.38
CA MET A 86 1.10 -1.83 14.84
C MET A 86 2.31 -0.92 14.62
N ALA A 87 3.14 -0.71 15.64
CA ALA A 87 4.31 0.15 15.55
C ALA A 87 5.33 -0.34 14.51
N LYS A 88 5.57 -1.66 14.44
CA LYS A 88 6.43 -2.26 13.41
C LYS A 88 5.89 -2.03 12.01
N SER A 89 4.57 -2.20 11.83
CA SER A 89 3.90 -2.01 10.55
C SER A 89 4.00 -0.57 10.08
N LEU A 90 3.68 0.39 10.95
CA LEU A 90 3.83 1.82 10.66
C LEU A 90 5.27 2.16 10.27
N LYS A 91 6.29 1.74 11.04
CA LYS A 91 7.70 2.01 10.72
C LYS A 91 8.09 1.51 9.32
N ILE A 92 7.73 0.26 8.99
CA ILE A 92 8.13 -0.34 7.71
C ILE A 92 7.35 0.28 6.55
N PHE A 93 6.04 0.48 6.70
CA PHE A 93 5.23 1.11 5.66
C PHE A 93 5.60 2.59 5.46
N SER A 94 6.04 3.30 6.50
CA SER A 94 6.58 4.65 6.34
C SER A 94 7.88 4.66 5.52
N MET A 95 8.75 3.66 5.67
CA MET A 95 9.96 3.54 4.84
C MET A 95 9.62 3.22 3.37
N THR A 96 8.66 2.33 3.12
CA THR A 96 8.22 2.03 1.74
C THR A 96 7.48 3.22 1.12
N TRP A 97 6.71 3.97 1.90
CA TRP A 97 6.11 5.23 1.48
C TRP A 97 7.16 6.28 1.14
N LEU A 98 8.19 6.48 1.98
CA LEU A 98 9.28 7.41 1.69
C LEU A 98 10.01 7.05 0.39
N PHE A 99 10.22 5.77 0.12
CA PHE A 99 10.76 5.32 -1.17
C PHE A 99 9.83 5.70 -2.33
N PHE A 100 8.52 5.43 -2.20
CA PHE A 100 7.53 5.83 -3.21
C PHE A 100 7.53 7.34 -3.46
N VAL A 101 7.50 8.16 -2.40
CA VAL A 101 7.53 9.63 -2.51
C VAL A 101 8.82 10.11 -3.15
N SER A 102 9.96 9.50 -2.83
CA SER A 102 11.24 9.84 -3.45
C SER A 102 11.20 9.58 -4.96
N VAL A 103 10.63 8.45 -5.37
CA VAL A 103 10.42 8.12 -6.78
C VAL A 103 9.46 9.14 -7.42
N SER A 104 8.30 9.42 -6.81
CA SER A 104 7.35 10.43 -7.31
C SER A 104 7.97 11.81 -7.45
N ALA A 105 8.84 12.23 -6.53
CA ALA A 105 9.56 13.50 -6.59
C ALA A 105 10.55 13.56 -7.77
N ILE A 106 11.26 12.45 -8.04
CA ILE A 106 12.10 12.32 -9.23
C ILE A 106 11.24 12.47 -10.49
N TYR A 107 10.14 11.73 -10.60
CA TYR A 107 9.23 11.81 -11.75
C TYR A 107 8.68 13.23 -11.94
N MET A 108 8.28 13.90 -10.85
CA MET A 108 7.81 15.29 -10.87
C MET A 108 8.86 16.27 -11.43
N ASN A 109 10.14 15.99 -11.24
CA ASN A 109 11.21 16.85 -11.75
C ASN A 109 11.63 16.52 -13.18
N HIS A 110 11.47 15.27 -13.63
CA HIS A 110 12.00 14.80 -14.92
C HIS A 110 10.96 14.74 -16.03
N TYR A 111 9.67 14.61 -15.71
CA TYR A 111 8.60 14.50 -16.70
C TYR A 111 7.84 15.82 -16.84
N SER A 112 7.28 16.05 -18.03
CA SER A 112 6.51 17.25 -18.35
C SER A 112 5.08 17.23 -17.81
N HIS A 113 4.70 16.24 -17.01
CA HIS A 113 3.38 16.19 -16.39
C HIS A 113 3.21 17.29 -15.33
N SER A 114 1.97 17.64 -15.03
CA SER A 114 1.67 18.64 -14.00
C SER A 114 2.25 18.24 -12.65
N LYS A 115 2.96 19.17 -11.99
CA LYS A 115 3.49 18.96 -10.63
C LYS A 115 2.38 18.67 -9.62
N MET A 116 1.20 19.26 -9.82
CA MET A 116 0.03 19.04 -8.97
C MET A 116 -0.42 17.58 -8.99
N PHE A 117 -0.31 16.89 -10.14
CA PHE A 117 -0.63 15.46 -10.23
C PHE A 117 0.24 14.63 -9.29
N TYR A 118 1.56 14.91 -9.25
CA TYR A 118 2.46 14.21 -8.34
C TYR A 118 2.21 14.56 -6.87
N LEU A 119 1.88 15.82 -6.56
CA LEU A 119 1.52 16.23 -5.21
C LEU A 119 0.24 15.53 -4.71
N TYR A 120 -0.79 15.43 -5.55
CA TYR A 120 -2.00 14.67 -5.23
C TYR A 120 -1.70 13.18 -5.06
N ASN A 121 -0.84 12.57 -5.89
CA ASN A 121 -0.41 11.17 -5.71
C ASN A 121 0.40 10.96 -4.41
N ILE A 122 1.24 11.92 -4.03
CA ILE A 122 1.96 11.87 -2.74
C ILE A 122 0.95 11.93 -1.59
N GLY A 123 -0.04 12.83 -1.67
CA GLY A 123 -1.13 12.94 -0.70
C GLY A 123 -1.97 11.66 -0.59
N ASP A 124 -2.39 11.11 -1.72
CA ASP A 124 -3.08 9.81 -1.83
C ASP A 124 -2.28 8.72 -1.13
N SER A 125 -1.02 8.56 -1.51
CA SER A 125 -0.16 7.53 -0.95
C SER A 125 0.01 7.68 0.57
N LEU A 126 0.04 8.89 1.12
CA LEU A 126 0.11 9.09 2.56
C LEU A 126 -1.11 8.50 3.28
N ILE A 127 -2.32 8.75 2.75
CA ILE A 127 -3.58 8.21 3.28
C ILE A 127 -3.56 6.69 3.19
N VAL A 128 -3.27 6.16 2.00
CA VAL A 128 -3.37 4.72 1.72
C VAL A 128 -2.30 3.92 2.47
N PHE A 129 -1.03 4.35 2.46
CA PHE A 129 0.02 3.65 3.20
C PHE A 129 -0.26 3.65 4.70
N THR A 130 -0.79 4.74 5.26
CA THR A 130 -1.16 4.79 6.68
C THR A 130 -2.29 3.82 6.99
N LEU A 131 -3.36 3.83 6.20
CA LEU A 131 -4.49 2.92 6.36
C LEU A 131 -4.04 1.45 6.27
N VAL A 132 -3.28 1.10 5.24
CA VAL A 132 -2.81 -0.28 5.03
C VAL A 132 -1.81 -0.69 6.10
N ALA A 133 -0.94 0.22 6.56
CA ALA A 133 -0.03 -0.04 7.68
C ALA A 133 -0.81 -0.41 8.96
N ILE A 134 -1.88 0.33 9.26
CA ILE A 134 -2.74 0.07 10.42
C ILE A 134 -3.42 -1.30 10.26
N ALA A 135 -4.04 -1.55 9.12
CA ALA A 135 -4.71 -2.81 8.84
C ALA A 135 -3.74 -4.01 8.90
N ASN A 136 -2.54 -3.88 8.34
CA ASN A 136 -1.51 -4.91 8.39
C ASN A 136 -1.04 -5.18 9.83
N GLY A 137 -0.84 -4.13 10.63
CA GLY A 137 -0.48 -4.26 12.05
C GLY A 137 -1.48 -5.08 12.86
N PHE A 138 -2.76 -5.06 12.47
CA PHE A 138 -3.82 -5.84 13.10
C PHE A 138 -3.97 -7.26 12.50
N LEU A 139 -3.96 -7.39 11.17
CA LEU A 139 -4.26 -8.63 10.46
C LEU A 139 -3.07 -9.59 10.41
N TYR A 140 -1.85 -9.07 10.22
CA TYR A 140 -0.64 -9.87 10.07
C TYR A 140 -0.43 -10.87 11.21
N PRO A 141 -0.40 -10.46 12.50
CA PRO A 141 -0.19 -11.42 13.59
C PRO A 141 -1.29 -12.49 13.65
N LYS A 142 -2.54 -12.14 13.34
CA LYS A 142 -3.68 -13.06 13.39
C LYS A 142 -3.64 -14.13 12.30
N LEU A 143 -3.17 -13.76 11.10
CA LEU A 143 -3.15 -14.65 9.95
C LEU A 143 -1.84 -15.43 9.85
N MET A 144 -0.71 -14.76 10.07
CA MET A 144 0.62 -15.31 9.80
C MET A 144 1.21 -16.05 11.00
N LEU A 145 0.88 -15.66 12.23
CA LEU A 145 1.48 -16.22 13.46
C LEU A 145 0.60 -17.26 14.16
N LYS A 146 -0.57 -17.60 13.61
CA LYS A 146 -1.57 -18.51 14.21
C LYS A 146 -1.06 -19.92 14.54
N ASN A 147 0.20 -20.25 14.22
CA ASN A 147 0.86 -21.53 14.51
C ASN A 147 2.13 -21.38 15.39
N LYS A 148 2.41 -20.21 15.99
CA LYS A 148 3.57 -19.98 16.89
C LYS A 148 3.17 -19.83 18.38
N ILE A 149 1.99 -20.30 18.79
CA ILE A 149 1.55 -20.30 20.21
C ILE A 149 2.00 -21.59 20.93
N SER A 150 3.18 -22.15 20.63
CA SER A 150 3.60 -23.42 21.25
C SER A 150 5.08 -23.51 21.63
N THR A 151 5.80 -22.40 21.83
CA THR A 151 7.23 -22.54 22.24
C THR A 151 7.87 -21.40 23.02
N TYR A 152 7.20 -20.30 23.34
CA TYR A 152 7.85 -19.20 24.08
C TYR A 152 6.98 -18.60 25.20
N PHE A 153 6.21 -19.45 25.88
CA PHE A 153 5.62 -19.13 27.19
C PHE A 153 6.15 -20.08 28.28
N ILE A 154 7.43 -20.41 28.21
CA ILE A 154 8.30 -20.83 29.32
C ILE A 154 9.65 -20.27 28.86
N ILE A 155 10.21 -19.22 29.44
CA ILE A 155 11.03 -19.23 30.66
C ILE A 155 11.08 -17.77 31.16
N VAL A 156 10.69 -17.61 32.43
CA VAL A 156 11.10 -16.62 33.46
C VAL A 156 11.36 -15.17 33.01
#